data_AF-A0A971ZWV5-F1
#
_entry.id   AF-A0A971ZWV5-F1
#
_cell.length_a   1.000
_cell.length_b   1.000
_cell.length_c   1.000
_cell.angle_alpha   90.00
_cell.angle_beta   90.00
_cell.angle_gamma   90.00
#
_symmetry.space_group_name_H-M   'P 1'
#
loop_
_entity.id
_entity.type
_entity.pdbx_description
1 polymer ?
#
loop_
_entity_poly.entity_id
_entity_poly.type
_entity_poly.pdbx_seq_one_letter_code
_entity_poly.pdbx_strand_id
1 'polypeptide(L)'
;MASTSKRSMIPLPQPHVVARVLQVLALVWLTVTVAAMAYVALERGNVPEAMMTEDVARDLAWAKVQECLGLGMVGFSVAAVLWALSMMVRYHYNTAINIRLAERRHLEREAVAGIDASGDEADLSRQTVALLRDINENTLLDTEERARKRARLADQRRDTMQAEIRQLIKATKWPAARQRIDDYRASFGGGEEVASLSRQLEAAMKEYRDVDIMSTSEQIRSYMTLGLWDKARQASEQLAAKYPDNPEAQKIEHVVLMEEEEHRKEDRLRLYREIEHLVNRKHYRDAKRTAEALLDRYPESPEAATLRGQMDELSRNADIETRREMETQIIEYTKQNRHREAYELAAMLMEQYPESPQAVALADTIDRLREKAGIN
;
A
#
# COMPACT_ATOMS: atom_id res chain seq x y z
N MET A 1 21.77 -3.02 -56.80
CA MET A 1 21.76 -4.17 -55.87
C MET A 1 22.35 -3.73 -54.54
N ALA A 2 21.52 -3.43 -53.55
CA ALA A 2 21.93 -3.30 -52.15
C ALA A 2 20.72 -3.71 -51.31
N SER A 3 20.80 -4.93 -50.80
CA SER A 3 19.79 -5.58 -49.96
C SER A 3 19.83 -4.97 -48.56
N THR A 4 18.88 -4.09 -48.24
CA THR A 4 18.64 -3.65 -46.87
C THR A 4 17.76 -4.69 -46.17
N SER A 5 18.43 -5.52 -45.38
CA SER A 5 17.83 -6.48 -44.45
C SER A 5 16.83 -5.75 -43.54
N LYS A 6 15.53 -5.93 -43.80
CA LYS A 6 14.46 -5.72 -42.82
C LYS A 6 14.65 -6.74 -41.69
N ARG A 7 15.46 -6.41 -40.68
CA ARG A 7 15.35 -7.06 -39.37
C ARG A 7 14.03 -6.60 -38.77
N SER A 8 13.05 -7.51 -38.76
CA SER A 8 11.86 -7.41 -37.92
C SER A 8 12.31 -7.21 -36.48
N MET A 9 12.23 -5.97 -35.98
CA MET A 9 12.28 -5.71 -34.55
C MET A 9 11.00 -6.30 -33.96
N ILE A 10 11.10 -7.51 -33.43
CA ILE A 10 10.10 -8.08 -32.54
C ILE A 10 9.99 -7.07 -31.37
N PRO A 11 8.82 -6.47 -31.12
CA PRO A 11 8.67 -5.53 -30.03
C PRO A 11 8.93 -6.27 -28.72
N LEU A 12 10.03 -5.91 -28.05
CA LEU A 12 10.33 -6.46 -26.72
C LEU A 12 9.16 -6.09 -25.78
N PRO A 13 8.64 -7.06 -25.00
CA PRO A 13 7.51 -6.83 -24.11
C PRO A 13 7.84 -5.70 -23.12
N GLN A 14 6.87 -4.81 -22.88
CA GLN A 14 7.06 -3.70 -21.96
C GLN A 14 7.41 -4.24 -20.56
N PRO A 15 8.44 -3.70 -19.88
CA PRO A 15 9.02 -4.34 -18.69
C PRO A 15 8.10 -4.37 -17.48
N HIS A 16 7.10 -3.49 -17.43
CA HIS A 16 6.03 -3.60 -16.42
C HIS A 16 5.14 -4.82 -16.66
N VAL A 17 4.98 -5.26 -17.92
CA VAL A 17 4.28 -6.50 -18.27
C VAL A 17 5.12 -7.69 -17.82
N VAL A 18 6.43 -7.70 -18.09
CA VAL A 18 7.33 -8.77 -17.64
C VAL A 18 7.36 -8.90 -16.11
N ALA A 19 7.45 -7.76 -15.40
CA ALA A 19 7.43 -7.75 -13.94
C ALA A 19 6.09 -8.25 -13.36
N ARG A 20 4.96 -7.88 -13.99
CA ARG A 20 3.62 -8.37 -13.60
C ARG A 20 3.46 -9.85 -13.89
N VAL A 21 3.96 -10.35 -15.02
CA VAL A 21 3.94 -11.78 -15.37
C VAL A 21 4.73 -12.59 -14.34
N LEU A 22 5.91 -12.14 -13.92
CA LEU A 22 6.69 -12.80 -12.86
C LEU A 22 5.96 -12.83 -11.51
N GLN A 23 5.25 -11.75 -11.16
CA GLN A 23 4.45 -11.69 -9.94
C GLN A 23 3.24 -12.64 -9.99
N VAL A 24 2.56 -12.70 -11.14
CA VAL A 24 1.45 -13.65 -11.36
C VAL A 24 1.95 -15.09 -11.29
N LEU A 25 3.11 -15.40 -11.90
CA LEU A 25 3.72 -16.73 -11.83
C LEU A 25 4.10 -17.12 -10.40
N ALA A 26 4.63 -16.19 -9.60
CA ALA A 26 4.92 -16.43 -8.19
C ALA A 26 3.64 -16.76 -7.38
N LEU A 27 2.55 -16.05 -7.66
CA LEU A 27 1.27 -16.27 -6.98
C LEU A 27 0.63 -17.60 -7.39
N VAL A 28 0.67 -17.94 -8.68
CA VAL A 28 0.22 -19.24 -9.21
C VAL A 28 1.06 -20.39 -8.62
N TRP A 29 2.38 -20.20 -8.45
CA TRP A 29 3.21 -21.22 -7.84
C TRP A 29 2.87 -21.45 -6.37
N LEU A 30 2.58 -20.38 -5.62
CA LEU A 30 2.19 -20.45 -4.23
C LEU A 30 0.83 -21.16 -4.06
N THR A 31 -0.14 -20.88 -4.94
CA THR A 31 -1.43 -21.58 -4.91
C THR A 31 -1.31 -23.06 -5.25
N VAL A 32 -0.47 -23.43 -6.21
CA VAL A 32 -0.17 -24.83 -6.54
C VAL A 32 0.51 -25.54 -5.36
N THR A 33 1.43 -24.87 -4.68
CA THR A 33 2.10 -25.43 -3.49
C THR A 33 1.11 -25.68 -2.35
N VAL A 34 0.20 -24.73 -2.09
CA VAL A 34 -0.85 -24.89 -1.07
C VAL A 34 -1.80 -26.03 -1.44
N ALA A 35 -2.18 -26.16 -2.70
CA ALA A 35 -3.00 -27.28 -3.18
C ALA A 35 -2.29 -28.64 -3.02
N ALA A 36 -0.98 -28.71 -3.29
CA ALA A 36 -0.19 -29.92 -3.08
C ALA A 36 -0.08 -30.30 -1.60
N MET A 37 0.13 -29.33 -0.69
CA MET A 37 0.12 -29.59 0.76
C MET A 37 -1.25 -30.08 1.24
N ALA A 38 -2.35 -29.50 0.73
CA ALA A 38 -3.70 -29.94 1.06
C ALA A 38 -3.97 -31.38 0.57
N TYR A 39 -3.45 -31.74 -0.61
CA TYR A 39 -3.55 -33.11 -1.13
C TYR A 39 -2.83 -34.12 -0.23
N VAL A 40 -1.56 -33.86 0.14
CA VAL A 40 -0.78 -34.72 1.04
C VAL A 40 -1.42 -34.84 2.43
N ALA A 41 -2.01 -33.76 2.94
CA ALA A 41 -2.74 -33.78 4.20
C ALA A 41 -3.99 -34.68 4.14
N LEU A 42 -4.73 -34.65 3.03
CA LEU A 42 -6.00 -35.37 2.83
C LEU A 42 -5.82 -36.82 2.36
N GLU A 43 -4.69 -37.18 1.75
CA GLU A 43 -4.43 -38.52 1.24
C GLU A 43 -4.40 -39.54 2.39
N ARG A 44 -5.42 -40.39 2.51
CA ARG A 44 -5.42 -41.46 3.53
C ARG A 44 -4.33 -42.46 3.17
N GLY A 45 -3.34 -42.63 4.06
CA GLY A 45 -2.27 -43.61 3.85
C GLY A 45 -2.86 -44.99 3.62
N ASN A 46 -2.28 -45.75 2.69
CA ASN A 46 -2.79 -47.05 2.23
C ASN A 46 -2.45 -48.17 3.25
N VAL A 47 -2.72 -47.93 4.53
CA VAL A 47 -2.43 -48.84 5.63
C VAL A 47 -3.70 -49.63 5.94
N PRO A 48 -3.67 -50.98 5.90
CA PRO A 48 -4.82 -51.79 6.27
C PRO A 48 -5.30 -51.46 7.69
N GLU A 49 -6.61 -51.29 7.89
CA GLU A 49 -7.24 -50.95 9.18
C GLU A 49 -6.80 -51.87 10.33
N ALA A 50 -6.46 -53.12 10.01
CA ALA A 50 -5.98 -54.13 10.97
C ALA A 50 -4.57 -53.87 11.54
N MET A 51 -3.79 -52.94 10.99
CA MET A 51 -2.43 -52.59 11.43
C MET A 51 -2.31 -51.17 12.02
N MET A 52 -3.43 -50.44 12.13
CA MET A 52 -3.47 -49.09 12.70
C MET A 52 -3.45 -49.14 14.22
N THR A 53 -2.24 -49.15 14.80
CA THR A 53 -2.00 -48.89 16.22
C THR A 53 -1.81 -47.38 16.46
N GLU A 54 -1.97 -46.93 17.71
CA GLU A 54 -1.87 -45.50 18.08
C GLU A 54 -0.49 -44.91 17.74
N ASP A 55 0.57 -45.70 17.87
CA ASP A 55 1.94 -45.29 17.54
C ASP A 55 2.14 -45.17 16.02
N VAL A 56 1.61 -46.12 15.23
CA VAL A 56 1.69 -46.07 13.76
C VAL A 56 0.91 -44.89 13.18
N ALA A 57 -0.23 -44.52 13.78
CA ALA A 57 -0.98 -43.34 13.40
C ALA A 57 -0.22 -42.03 13.69
N ARG A 58 0.50 -41.98 14.82
CA ARG A 58 1.32 -40.83 15.23
C ARG A 58 2.54 -40.64 14.31
N ASP A 59 3.22 -41.72 13.97
CA ASP A 59 4.39 -41.68 13.06
C ASP A 59 3.98 -41.27 11.63
N LEU A 60 2.85 -41.78 11.14
CA LEU A 60 2.31 -41.38 9.83
C LEU A 60 1.90 -39.89 9.81
N ALA A 61 1.33 -39.39 10.91
CA ALA A 61 1.00 -37.97 11.04
C ALA A 61 2.25 -37.08 11.04
N TRP A 62 3.30 -37.48 11.76
CA TRP A 62 4.57 -36.75 11.77
C TRP A 62 5.27 -36.75 10.41
N ALA A 63 5.28 -37.88 9.69
CA ALA A 63 5.83 -37.96 8.34
C ALA A 63 5.13 -36.98 7.38
N LYS A 64 3.79 -36.91 7.42
CA LYS A 64 3.02 -35.95 6.62
C LYS A 64 3.31 -34.49 6.97
N VAL A 65 3.48 -34.19 8.25
CA VAL A 65 3.85 -32.83 8.69
C VAL A 65 5.22 -32.45 8.12
N GLN A 66 6.19 -33.37 8.11
CA GLN A 66 7.50 -33.13 7.51
C GLN A 66 7.44 -32.92 5.99
N GLU A 67 6.64 -33.70 5.27
CA GLU A 67 6.44 -33.54 3.82
C GLU A 67 5.77 -32.20 3.48
N CYS A 68 4.74 -31.80 4.22
CA CYS A 68 4.08 -30.50 4.08
C CYS A 68 5.06 -29.34 4.36
N LEU A 69 5.90 -29.45 5.39
CA LEU A 69 6.93 -28.45 5.69
C LEU A 69 7.96 -28.36 4.56
N GLY A 70 8.42 -29.49 4.02
CA GLY A 70 9.34 -29.54 2.89
C GLY A 70 8.77 -28.86 1.65
N LEU A 71 7.54 -29.21 1.26
CA LEU A 71 6.83 -28.60 0.14
C LEU A 71 6.61 -27.10 0.33
N GLY A 72 6.22 -26.69 1.55
CA GLY A 72 6.06 -25.27 1.90
C GLY A 72 7.35 -24.47 1.74
N MET A 73 8.48 -25.00 2.20
CA MET A 73 9.78 -24.34 2.06
C MET A 73 10.22 -24.23 0.59
N VAL A 74 10.06 -25.27 -0.22
CA VAL A 74 10.39 -25.21 -1.66
C VAL A 74 9.48 -24.21 -2.38
N GLY A 75 8.18 -24.25 -2.12
CA GLY A 75 7.22 -23.34 -2.74
C GLY A 75 7.51 -21.86 -2.41
N PHE A 76 7.79 -21.58 -1.14
CA PHE A 76 8.13 -20.22 -0.70
C PHE A 76 9.46 -19.73 -1.30
N SER A 77 10.46 -20.60 -1.37
CA SER A 77 11.78 -20.26 -1.93
C SER A 77 11.69 -19.87 -3.41
N VAL A 78 10.94 -20.64 -4.22
CA VAL A 78 10.73 -20.34 -5.65
C VAL A 78 9.94 -19.04 -5.82
N ALA A 79 8.90 -18.81 -5.02
CA ALA A 79 8.12 -17.57 -5.06
C ALA A 79 8.99 -16.35 -4.69
N ALA A 80 9.84 -16.48 -3.67
CA ALA A 80 10.76 -15.43 -3.25
C ALA A 80 11.79 -15.07 -4.34
N VAL A 81 12.34 -16.07 -5.04
CA VAL A 81 13.26 -15.86 -6.17
C VAL A 81 12.55 -15.13 -7.31
N LEU A 82 11.35 -15.56 -7.71
CA LEU A 82 10.58 -14.91 -8.77
C LEU A 82 10.24 -13.46 -8.43
N TRP A 83 9.93 -13.19 -7.16
CA TRP A 83 9.64 -11.85 -6.67
C TRP A 83 10.88 -10.95 -6.66
N ALA A 84 12.03 -11.48 -6.22
CA ALA A 84 13.32 -10.79 -6.28
C ALA A 84 13.73 -10.47 -7.73
N LEU A 85 13.50 -11.39 -8.66
CA LEU A 85 13.77 -11.19 -10.09
C LEU A 85 12.89 -10.07 -10.67
N SER A 86 11.61 -10.01 -10.26
CA SER A 86 10.69 -8.92 -10.64
C SER A 86 11.17 -7.55 -10.12
N MET A 87 11.63 -7.50 -8.86
CA MET A 87 12.24 -6.31 -8.27
C MET A 87 13.50 -5.86 -9.03
N MET A 88 14.38 -6.80 -9.37
CA MET A 88 15.62 -6.52 -10.10
C MET A 88 15.34 -5.98 -11.51
N VAL A 89 14.38 -6.54 -12.23
CA VAL A 89 13.95 -6.04 -13.56
C VAL A 89 13.41 -4.61 -13.46
N ARG A 90 12.60 -4.30 -12.44
CA ARG A 90 12.11 -2.92 -12.22
C ARG A 90 13.25 -1.95 -11.89
N TYR A 91 14.19 -2.37 -11.04
CA TYR A 91 15.31 -1.55 -10.63
C TYR A 91 16.27 -1.24 -11.79
N HIS A 92 16.65 -2.26 -12.57
CA HIS A 92 17.50 -2.08 -13.76
C HIS A 92 16.82 -1.27 -14.86
N TYR A 93 15.50 -1.38 -15.02
CA TYR A 93 14.79 -0.57 -16.01
C TYR A 93 14.69 0.90 -15.59
N ASN A 94 14.39 1.18 -14.33
CA ASN A 94 14.34 2.55 -13.81
C ASN A 94 15.72 3.22 -13.87
N THR A 95 16.79 2.50 -13.53
CA THR A 95 18.17 3.02 -13.64
C THR A 95 18.58 3.21 -15.10
N ALA A 96 18.26 2.29 -16.01
CA ALA A 96 18.55 2.45 -17.44
C ALA A 96 17.78 3.61 -18.09
N ILE A 97 16.52 3.84 -17.68
CA ILE A 97 15.74 5.01 -18.11
C ILE A 97 16.38 6.29 -17.56
N ASN A 98 16.75 6.32 -16.29
CA ASN A 98 17.33 7.50 -15.67
C ASN A 98 18.70 7.84 -16.27
N ILE A 99 19.51 6.83 -16.61
CA ILE A 99 20.79 7.02 -17.32
C ILE A 99 20.54 7.52 -18.74
N ARG A 100 19.60 6.94 -19.50
CA ARG A 100 19.26 7.42 -20.85
C ARG A 100 18.62 8.82 -20.87
N LEU A 101 17.87 9.17 -19.83
CA LEU A 101 17.34 10.53 -19.63
C LEU A 101 18.44 11.49 -19.22
N ALA A 102 19.41 11.07 -18.40
CA ALA A 102 20.57 11.87 -18.04
C ALA A 102 21.49 12.10 -19.25
N GLU A 103 21.71 11.07 -20.08
CA GLU A 103 22.47 11.13 -21.32
C GLU A 103 21.75 11.99 -22.37
N ARG A 104 20.42 11.88 -22.49
CA ARG A 104 19.63 12.83 -23.31
C ARG A 104 19.70 14.27 -22.80
N ARG A 105 19.69 14.51 -21.49
CA ARG A 105 19.87 15.86 -20.93
C ARG A 105 21.29 16.38 -21.12
N HIS A 106 22.30 15.51 -21.11
CA HIS A 106 23.68 15.89 -21.41
C HIS A 106 23.84 16.22 -22.89
N LEU A 107 23.28 15.39 -23.78
CA LEU A 107 23.24 15.62 -25.21
C LEU A 107 22.35 16.81 -25.59
N GLU A 108 21.28 17.11 -24.86
CA GLU A 108 20.46 18.32 -25.06
C GLU A 108 21.21 19.56 -24.57
N ARG A 109 22.01 19.49 -23.50
CA ARG A 109 22.88 20.61 -23.07
C ARG A 109 24.05 20.83 -24.02
N GLU A 110 24.69 19.76 -24.53
CA GLU A 110 25.74 19.85 -25.53
C GLU A 110 25.20 20.21 -26.91
N ALA A 111 24.00 19.76 -27.27
CA ALA A 111 23.31 20.19 -28.47
C ALA A 111 22.85 21.63 -28.35
N VAL A 112 22.28 22.09 -27.23
CA VAL A 112 21.95 23.52 -27.04
C VAL A 112 23.23 24.37 -27.06
N ALA A 113 24.31 23.95 -26.38
CA ALA A 113 25.58 24.67 -26.43
C ALA A 113 26.31 24.62 -27.79
N GLY A 114 26.09 23.57 -28.60
CA GLY A 114 26.66 23.43 -29.95
C GLY A 114 25.78 23.99 -31.08
N ILE A 115 24.45 24.03 -30.89
CA ILE A 115 23.45 24.62 -31.79
C ILE A 115 23.42 26.14 -31.60
N ASP A 116 23.57 26.66 -30.39
CA ASP A 116 23.63 28.12 -30.14
C ASP A 116 24.85 28.79 -30.81
N ALA A 117 25.93 28.04 -31.08
CA ALA A 117 27.16 28.59 -31.69
C ALA A 117 27.34 28.28 -33.19
N SER A 118 26.67 27.26 -33.75
CA SER A 118 26.82 26.85 -35.17
C SER A 118 25.49 26.65 -35.91
N GLY A 119 24.39 26.48 -35.18
CA GLY A 119 23.03 26.46 -35.70
C GLY A 119 22.53 27.85 -36.02
N ASP A 120 22.83 28.85 -35.19
CA ASP A 120 22.35 30.23 -35.41
C ASP A 120 22.81 30.78 -36.77
N GLU A 121 24.08 30.61 -37.17
CA GLU A 121 24.61 31.14 -38.44
C GLU A 121 24.11 30.34 -39.67
N ALA A 122 23.96 29.02 -39.54
CA ALA A 122 23.47 28.15 -40.62
C ALA A 122 21.94 28.18 -40.79
N ASP A 123 21.17 28.32 -39.70
CA ASP A 123 19.72 28.53 -39.74
C ASP A 123 19.39 29.97 -40.15
N LEU A 124 20.17 30.98 -39.75
CA LEU A 124 20.04 32.34 -40.30
C LEU A 124 20.29 32.34 -41.81
N SER A 125 21.29 31.60 -42.30
CA SER A 125 21.57 31.47 -43.73
C SER A 125 20.45 30.74 -44.49
N ARG A 126 19.87 29.68 -43.91
CA ARG A 126 18.72 28.97 -44.53
C ARG A 126 17.44 29.78 -44.44
N GLN A 127 17.18 30.46 -43.33
CA GLN A 127 16.04 31.38 -43.18
C GLN A 127 16.17 32.56 -44.12
N THR A 128 17.35 33.16 -44.30
CA THR A 128 17.54 34.26 -45.25
C THR A 128 17.37 33.81 -46.69
N VAL A 129 17.88 32.62 -47.09
CA VAL A 129 17.61 32.07 -48.42
C VAL A 129 16.13 31.73 -48.61
N ALA A 130 15.45 31.19 -47.60
CA ALA A 130 14.01 30.93 -47.64
C ALA A 130 13.20 32.24 -47.72
N LEU A 131 13.59 33.27 -46.98
CA LEU A 131 12.98 34.60 -47.01
C LEU A 131 13.22 35.30 -48.36
N LEU A 132 14.43 35.21 -48.92
CA LEU A 132 14.75 35.75 -50.24
C LEU A 132 13.98 35.02 -51.35
N ARG A 133 13.79 33.71 -51.21
CA ARG A 133 12.93 32.93 -52.10
C ARG A 133 11.46 33.32 -51.97
N ASP A 134 10.97 33.52 -50.75
CA ASP A 134 9.59 33.97 -50.51
C ASP A 134 9.36 35.41 -51.02
N ILE A 135 10.36 36.29 -50.92
CA ILE A 135 10.34 37.65 -51.48
C ILE A 135 10.30 37.57 -53.00
N ASN A 136 11.15 36.76 -53.61
CA ASN A 136 11.19 36.57 -55.06
C ASN A 136 9.87 35.98 -55.60
N GLU A 137 9.34 34.93 -54.95
CA GLU A 137 8.03 34.36 -55.27
C GLU A 137 6.91 35.40 -55.09
N ASN A 138 6.92 36.21 -54.02
CA ASN A 138 5.92 37.27 -53.82
C ASN A 138 6.01 38.40 -54.88
N THR A 139 7.19 38.66 -55.45
CA THR A 139 7.35 39.63 -56.55
C THR A 139 6.88 39.13 -57.91
N LEU A 140 6.84 37.81 -58.11
CA LEU A 140 6.40 37.17 -59.37
C LEU A 140 4.90 36.83 -59.41
N LEU A 141 4.23 36.80 -58.25
CA LEU A 141 2.80 36.49 -58.13
C LEU A 141 1.92 37.71 -58.45
N ASP A 142 0.79 37.49 -59.13
CA ASP A 142 -0.24 38.52 -59.32
C ASP A 142 -0.95 38.85 -57.99
N THR A 143 -1.60 40.01 -57.90
CA THR A 143 -2.33 40.50 -56.73
C THR A 143 -3.37 39.49 -56.20
N GLU A 144 -4.05 38.78 -57.08
CA GLU A 144 -5.00 37.71 -56.73
C GLU A 144 -4.30 36.48 -56.13
N GLU A 145 -3.16 36.07 -56.69
CA GLU A 145 -2.41 34.91 -56.21
C GLU A 145 -1.75 35.16 -54.85
N ARG A 146 -1.28 36.38 -54.60
CA ARG A 146 -0.79 36.81 -53.27
C ARG A 146 -1.90 36.80 -52.22
N ALA A 147 -3.12 37.17 -52.59
CA ALA A 147 -4.27 37.08 -51.68
C ALA A 147 -4.57 35.61 -51.33
N ARG A 148 -4.55 34.71 -52.32
CA ARG A 148 -4.75 33.27 -52.12
C ARG A 148 -3.62 32.63 -51.29
N LYS A 149 -2.34 32.97 -51.52
CA LYS A 149 -1.20 32.49 -50.72
C LYS A 149 -1.33 32.95 -49.26
N ARG A 150 -1.68 34.22 -49.01
CA ARG A 150 -1.90 34.73 -47.65
C ARG A 150 -3.07 34.05 -46.94
N ALA A 151 -4.18 33.81 -47.63
CA ALA A 151 -5.32 33.10 -47.07
C ALA A 151 -4.93 31.67 -46.64
N ARG A 152 -4.24 30.91 -47.51
CA ARG A 152 -3.76 29.56 -47.18
C ARG A 152 -2.81 29.54 -45.98
N LEU A 153 -1.87 30.49 -45.90
CA LEU A 153 -0.94 30.59 -44.76
C LEU A 153 -1.68 30.96 -43.46
N ALA A 154 -2.69 31.83 -43.54
CA ALA A 154 -3.53 32.15 -42.38
C ALA A 154 -4.34 30.93 -41.91
N ASP A 155 -4.87 30.13 -42.84
CA ASP A 155 -5.59 28.88 -42.53
C ASP A 155 -4.66 27.83 -41.92
N GLN A 156 -3.49 27.60 -42.52
CA GLN A 156 -2.49 26.67 -41.98
C GLN A 156 -2.03 27.07 -40.57
N ARG A 157 -1.83 28.38 -40.34
CA ARG A 157 -1.48 28.89 -39.01
C ARG A 157 -2.62 28.68 -38.02
N ARG A 158 -3.88 28.91 -38.41
CA ARG A 158 -5.06 28.61 -37.59
C ARG A 158 -5.08 27.13 -37.20
N ASP A 159 -4.97 26.23 -38.16
CA ASP A 159 -5.00 24.78 -37.93
C ASP A 159 -3.89 24.32 -36.98
N THR A 160 -2.68 24.86 -37.17
CA THR A 160 -1.52 24.56 -36.32
C THR A 160 -1.78 24.99 -34.88
N MET A 161 -2.27 26.23 -34.68
CA MET A 161 -2.56 26.75 -33.35
C MET A 161 -3.71 25.98 -32.66
N GLN A 162 -4.73 25.58 -33.41
CA GLN A 162 -5.80 24.74 -32.86
C GLN A 162 -5.29 23.34 -32.47
N ALA A 163 -4.41 22.74 -33.27
CA ALA A 163 -3.80 21.45 -32.97
C ALA A 163 -2.93 21.53 -31.70
N GLU A 164 -2.15 22.59 -31.53
CA GLU A 164 -1.38 22.88 -30.32
C GLU A 164 -2.28 23.01 -29.09
N ILE A 165 -3.38 23.77 -29.18
CA ILE A 165 -4.35 23.91 -28.07
C ILE A 165 -4.92 22.53 -27.69
N ARG A 166 -5.37 21.74 -28.67
CA ARG A 166 -5.89 20.39 -28.42
C ARG A 166 -4.84 19.47 -27.80
N GLN A 167 -3.57 19.59 -28.19
CA GLN A 167 -2.47 18.84 -27.59
C GLN A 167 -2.21 19.29 -26.14
N LEU A 168 -2.26 20.59 -25.84
CA LEU A 168 -2.11 21.11 -24.48
C LEU A 168 -3.25 20.66 -23.55
N ILE A 169 -4.48 20.62 -24.06
CA ILE A 169 -5.65 20.06 -23.36
C ILE A 169 -5.41 18.58 -23.04
N LYS A 170 -5.00 17.77 -24.02
CA LYS A 170 -4.68 16.34 -23.82
C LYS A 170 -3.54 16.11 -22.83
N ALA A 171 -2.56 16.99 -22.81
CA ALA A 171 -1.43 16.94 -21.88
C ALA A 171 -1.73 17.54 -20.50
N THR A 172 -2.99 17.87 -20.20
CA THR A 172 -3.47 18.46 -18.93
C THR A 172 -2.77 19.76 -18.52
N LYS A 173 -2.20 20.50 -19.48
CA LYS A 173 -1.52 21.78 -19.25
C LYS A 173 -2.51 22.94 -19.31
N TRP A 174 -3.44 23.00 -18.35
CA TRP A 174 -4.58 23.93 -18.38
C TRP A 174 -4.20 25.41 -18.52
N PRO A 175 -3.22 25.95 -17.76
CA PRO A 175 -2.84 27.36 -17.88
C PRO A 175 -2.26 27.68 -19.26
N ALA A 176 -1.42 26.79 -19.80
CA ALA A 176 -0.84 26.96 -21.13
C ALA A 176 -1.90 26.84 -22.24
N ALA A 177 -2.85 25.92 -22.12
CA ALA A 177 -3.96 25.80 -23.05
C ALA A 177 -4.82 27.07 -23.06
N ARG A 178 -5.09 27.66 -21.88
CA ARG A 178 -5.86 28.90 -21.76
C ARG A 178 -5.12 30.09 -22.37
N GLN A 179 -3.84 30.26 -22.05
CA GLN A 179 -3.00 31.28 -22.66
C GLN A 179 -2.99 31.16 -24.19
N ARG A 180 -2.86 29.94 -24.71
CA ARG A 180 -2.83 29.69 -26.15
C ARG A 180 -4.16 30.01 -26.85
N ILE A 181 -5.28 29.78 -26.17
CA ILE A 181 -6.62 30.21 -26.64
C ILE A 181 -6.71 31.74 -26.68
N ASP A 182 -6.15 32.43 -25.69
CA ASP A 182 -6.13 33.90 -25.66
C ASP A 182 -5.22 34.47 -26.78
N ASP A 183 -4.07 33.85 -27.05
CA ASP A 183 -3.21 34.20 -28.19
C ASP A 183 -3.91 33.97 -29.54
N TYR A 184 -4.69 32.88 -29.65
CA TYR A 184 -5.51 32.58 -30.83
C TYR A 184 -6.58 33.65 -31.03
N ARG A 185 -7.28 34.05 -29.95
CA ARG A 185 -8.27 35.13 -29.97
C ARG A 185 -7.65 36.45 -30.41
N ALA A 186 -6.46 36.78 -29.92
CA ALA A 186 -5.75 38.00 -30.31
C ALA A 186 -5.33 37.99 -31.79
N SER A 187 -4.95 36.82 -32.32
CA SER A 187 -4.46 36.68 -33.69
C SER A 187 -5.57 36.61 -34.76
N PHE A 188 -6.71 35.98 -34.44
CA PHE A 188 -7.77 35.66 -35.41
C PHE A 188 -9.17 36.18 -35.05
N GLY A 189 -9.32 36.84 -33.89
CA GLY A 189 -10.61 37.34 -33.40
C GLY A 189 -11.41 36.33 -32.57
N GLY A 190 -12.46 36.82 -31.90
CA GLY A 190 -13.28 36.04 -30.95
C GLY A 190 -14.50 35.36 -31.56
N GLY A 191 -14.32 34.58 -32.63
CA GLY A 191 -15.41 33.85 -33.31
C GLY A 191 -15.84 32.55 -32.60
N GLU A 192 -16.76 31.81 -33.24
CA GLU A 192 -17.29 30.53 -32.75
C GLU A 192 -16.19 29.48 -32.49
N GLU A 193 -15.10 29.51 -33.26
CA GLU A 193 -13.95 28.63 -33.07
C GLU A 193 -13.33 28.79 -31.67
N VAL A 194 -13.15 30.03 -31.20
CA VAL A 194 -12.60 30.32 -29.87
C VAL A 194 -13.56 29.85 -28.80
N ALA A 195 -14.87 30.09 -28.98
CA ALA A 195 -15.89 29.58 -28.06
C ALA A 195 -15.91 28.04 -28.02
N SER A 196 -15.68 27.37 -29.15
CA SER A 196 -15.58 25.91 -29.22
C SER A 196 -14.35 25.36 -28.48
N LEU A 197 -13.20 26.03 -28.60
CA LEU A 197 -11.96 25.62 -27.92
C LEU A 197 -12.03 25.88 -26.41
N SER A 198 -12.62 27.01 -25.99
CA SER A 198 -12.88 27.28 -24.58
C SER A 198 -13.81 26.24 -23.97
N ARG A 199 -14.92 25.90 -24.65
CA ARG A 199 -15.84 24.83 -24.19
C ARG A 199 -15.14 23.48 -24.10
N GLN A 200 -14.28 23.14 -25.06
CA GLN A 200 -13.48 21.90 -25.01
C GLN A 200 -12.52 21.89 -23.82
N LEU A 201 -11.84 23.01 -23.55
CA LEU A 201 -10.96 23.13 -22.38
C LEU A 201 -11.74 22.98 -21.07
N GLU A 202 -12.86 23.68 -20.92
CA GLU A 202 -13.70 23.62 -19.72
C GLU A 202 -14.28 22.22 -19.50
N ALA A 203 -14.76 21.56 -20.57
CA ALA A 203 -15.25 20.19 -20.51
C ALA A 203 -14.15 19.22 -20.07
N ALA A 204 -12.95 19.32 -20.65
CA ALA A 204 -11.81 18.48 -20.28
C ALA A 204 -11.34 18.72 -18.84
N MET A 205 -11.33 19.97 -18.37
CA MET A 205 -11.01 20.30 -16.98
C MET A 205 -12.03 19.73 -16.01
N LYS A 206 -13.32 19.77 -16.37
CA LYS A 206 -14.40 19.19 -15.56
C LYS A 206 -14.26 17.67 -15.51
N GLU A 207 -14.11 17.01 -16.65
CA GLU A 207 -13.93 15.56 -16.74
C GLU A 207 -12.73 15.10 -15.91
N TYR A 208 -11.58 15.78 -16.04
CA TYR A 208 -10.39 15.46 -15.24
C TYR A 208 -10.66 15.61 -13.74
N ARG A 209 -11.34 16.68 -13.32
CA ARG A 209 -11.73 16.90 -11.92
C ARG A 209 -12.63 15.78 -11.41
N ASP A 210 -13.65 15.41 -12.18
CA ASP A 210 -14.62 14.39 -11.77
C ASP A 210 -13.93 13.02 -11.63
N VAL A 211 -13.04 12.66 -12.55
CA VAL A 211 -12.23 11.42 -12.49
C VAL A 211 -11.26 11.43 -11.30
N ASP A 212 -10.59 12.56 -11.05
CA ASP A 212 -9.65 12.71 -9.92
C ASP A 212 -10.38 12.60 -8.57
N ILE A 213 -11.55 13.22 -8.43
CA ILE A 213 -12.41 13.10 -7.24
C ILE A 213 -12.87 11.65 -7.06
N MET A 214 -13.36 11.02 -8.13
CA MET A 214 -13.84 9.63 -8.08
C MET A 214 -12.73 8.67 -7.66
N SER A 215 -11.57 8.71 -8.33
CA SER A 215 -10.44 7.82 -8.03
C SER A 215 -9.85 8.06 -6.64
N THR A 216 -9.75 9.31 -6.20
CA THR A 216 -9.31 9.64 -4.84
C THR A 216 -10.34 9.18 -3.80
N SER A 217 -11.64 9.32 -4.07
CA SER A 217 -12.72 8.81 -3.19
C SER A 217 -12.66 7.30 -3.02
N GLU A 218 -12.41 6.55 -4.10
CA GLU A 218 -12.21 5.10 -4.03
C GLU A 218 -10.98 4.72 -3.20
N GLN A 219 -9.88 5.45 -3.37
CA GLN A 219 -8.66 5.26 -2.58
C GLN A 219 -8.91 5.54 -1.08
N ILE A 220 -9.65 6.61 -0.76
CA ILE A 220 -10.06 6.94 0.62
C ILE A 220 -10.90 5.81 1.21
N ARG A 221 -11.92 5.31 0.48
CA ARG A 221 -12.73 4.15 0.92
C ARG A 221 -11.89 2.90 1.14
N SER A 222 -10.89 2.67 0.30
CA SER A 222 -9.95 1.56 0.49
C SER A 222 -9.12 1.73 1.77
N TYR A 223 -8.64 2.93 2.08
CA TYR A 223 -7.95 3.20 3.33
C TYR A 223 -8.84 2.97 4.56
N MET A 224 -10.10 3.41 4.53
CA MET A 224 -11.06 3.17 5.61
C MET A 224 -11.32 1.68 5.82
N THR A 225 -11.50 0.93 4.72
CA THR A 225 -11.72 -0.53 4.77
C THR A 225 -10.54 -1.27 5.39
N LEU A 226 -9.31 -0.77 5.20
CA LEU A 226 -8.08 -1.32 5.78
C LEU A 226 -7.81 -0.82 7.21
N GLY A 227 -8.67 0.02 7.78
CA GLY A 227 -8.47 0.66 9.09
C GLY A 227 -7.35 1.71 9.11
N LEU A 228 -6.90 2.19 7.94
CA LEU A 228 -5.85 3.20 7.79
C LEU A 228 -6.44 4.62 7.87
N TRP A 229 -7.10 4.93 9.00
CA TRP A 229 -7.89 6.16 9.19
C TRP A 229 -7.08 7.45 9.01
N ASP A 230 -5.84 7.51 9.50
CA ASP A 230 -4.98 8.69 9.31
C ASP A 230 -4.71 9.00 7.83
N LYS A 231 -4.52 7.96 7.01
CA LYS A 231 -4.32 8.13 5.56
C LYS A 231 -5.60 8.52 4.85
N ALA A 232 -6.74 7.95 5.27
CA ALA A 232 -8.05 8.32 4.74
C ALA A 232 -8.33 9.80 5.00
N ARG A 233 -8.12 10.26 6.23
CA ARG A 233 -8.28 11.65 6.66
C ARG A 233 -7.34 12.60 5.91
N GLN A 234 -6.06 12.28 5.83
CA GLN A 234 -5.09 13.10 5.10
C GLN A 234 -5.47 13.23 3.61
N ALA A 235 -5.89 12.13 2.98
CA ALA A 235 -6.30 12.14 1.58
C ALA A 235 -7.61 12.92 1.37
N SER A 236 -8.58 12.83 2.28
CA SER A 236 -9.82 13.61 2.19
C SER A 236 -9.58 15.11 2.40
N GLU A 237 -8.76 15.50 3.38
CA GLU A 237 -8.36 16.90 3.61
C GLU A 237 -7.67 17.48 2.36
N GLN A 238 -6.74 16.72 1.76
CA GLN A 238 -6.07 17.12 0.53
C GLN A 238 -7.04 17.27 -0.65
N LEU A 239 -8.03 16.37 -0.77
CA LEU A 239 -9.03 16.44 -1.81
C LEU A 239 -9.95 17.66 -1.64
N ALA A 240 -10.40 17.92 -0.42
CA ALA A 240 -11.22 19.08 -0.07
C ALA A 240 -10.44 20.40 -0.31
N ALA A 241 -9.16 20.46 0.06
CA ALA A 241 -8.31 21.61 -0.19
C ALA A 241 -8.02 21.84 -1.68
N LYS A 242 -7.88 20.76 -2.47
CA LYS A 242 -7.67 20.82 -3.93
C LYS A 242 -8.92 21.31 -4.66
N TYR A 243 -10.12 21.00 -4.16
CA TYR A 243 -11.39 21.42 -4.75
C TYR A 243 -12.35 22.05 -3.73
N PRO A 244 -12.09 23.30 -3.29
CA PRO A 244 -12.92 23.98 -2.29
C PRO A 244 -14.37 24.16 -2.72
N ASP A 245 -14.59 24.43 -4.01
CA ASP A 245 -15.92 24.71 -4.57
C ASP A 245 -16.72 23.44 -4.93
N ASN A 246 -16.13 22.24 -4.79
CA ASN A 246 -16.82 21.01 -5.14
C ASN A 246 -17.52 20.39 -3.92
N PRO A 247 -18.86 20.28 -3.92
CA PRO A 247 -19.60 19.77 -2.76
C PRO A 247 -19.35 18.27 -2.47
N GLU A 248 -18.99 17.47 -3.47
CA GLU A 248 -18.66 16.05 -3.26
C GLU A 248 -17.32 15.89 -2.56
N ALA A 249 -16.30 16.68 -2.97
CA ALA A 249 -15.00 16.69 -2.32
C ALA A 249 -15.11 17.09 -0.83
N GLN A 250 -15.91 18.11 -0.53
CA GLN A 250 -16.18 18.55 0.85
C GLN A 250 -16.93 17.49 1.67
N LYS A 251 -17.92 16.81 1.07
CA LYS A 251 -18.68 15.76 1.75
C LYS A 251 -17.82 14.57 2.16
N ILE A 252 -16.83 14.19 1.34
CA ILE A 252 -15.99 13.02 1.61
C ILE A 252 -15.24 13.19 2.94
N GLU A 253 -14.68 14.37 3.21
CA GLU A 253 -13.99 14.65 4.48
C GLU A 253 -14.91 14.47 5.69
N HIS A 254 -16.12 15.03 5.63
CA HIS A 254 -17.11 14.86 6.70
C HIS A 254 -17.51 13.39 6.91
N VAL A 255 -17.67 12.63 5.82
CA VAL A 255 -17.99 11.20 5.88
C VAL A 255 -16.87 10.40 6.56
N VAL A 256 -15.61 10.66 6.20
CA VAL A 256 -14.45 9.99 6.82
C VAL A 256 -14.40 10.22 8.32
N LEU A 257 -14.59 11.48 8.76
CA LEU A 257 -14.58 11.82 10.18
C LEU A 257 -15.70 11.10 10.95
N MET A 258 -16.91 11.06 10.37
CA MET A 258 -18.05 10.38 10.99
C MET A 258 -17.87 8.87 11.08
N GLU A 259 -17.38 8.25 10.01
CA GLU A 259 -17.12 6.81 9.98
C GLU A 259 -15.97 6.42 10.92
N GLU A 260 -14.95 7.28 11.04
CA GLU A 260 -13.88 7.08 12.02
C GLU A 260 -14.40 7.11 13.45
N GLU A 261 -15.26 8.08 13.80
CA GLU A 261 -15.85 8.16 15.13
C GLU A 261 -16.71 6.93 15.46
N GLU A 262 -17.53 6.47 14.52
CA GLU A 262 -18.34 5.27 14.71
C GLU A 262 -17.44 4.03 14.85
N HIS A 263 -16.39 3.90 14.03
CA HIS A 263 -15.43 2.81 14.17
C HIS A 263 -14.74 2.85 15.54
N ARG A 264 -14.28 4.02 16.02
CA ARG A 264 -13.67 4.15 17.35
C ARG A 264 -14.66 3.75 18.46
N LYS A 265 -15.94 4.10 18.32
CA LYS A 265 -16.99 3.71 19.26
C LYS A 265 -17.25 2.21 19.24
N GLU A 266 -17.34 1.60 18.06
CA GLU A 266 -17.49 0.15 17.92
C GLU A 266 -16.31 -0.61 18.53
N ASP A 267 -15.08 -0.20 18.22
CA ASP A 267 -13.86 -0.80 18.75
C ASP A 267 -13.83 -0.74 20.28
N ARG A 268 -14.19 0.42 20.84
CA ARG A 268 -14.29 0.62 22.28
C ARG A 268 -15.35 -0.28 22.92
N LEU A 269 -16.55 -0.32 22.35
CA LEU A 269 -17.64 -1.18 22.86
C LEU A 269 -17.31 -2.67 22.73
N ARG A 270 -16.53 -3.06 21.72
CA ARG A 270 -16.01 -4.42 21.56
C ARG A 270 -15.05 -4.77 22.70
N LEU A 271 -14.06 -3.93 22.96
CA LEU A 271 -13.11 -4.13 24.06
C LEU A 271 -13.82 -4.18 25.41
N TYR A 272 -14.78 -3.27 25.64
CA TYR A 272 -15.55 -3.26 26.89
C TYR A 272 -16.33 -4.57 27.10
N ARG A 273 -17.03 -5.06 26.07
CA ARG A 273 -17.73 -6.36 26.11
C ARG A 273 -16.78 -7.53 26.29
N GLU A 274 -15.59 -7.47 25.71
CA GLU A 274 -14.55 -8.48 25.88
C GLU A 274 -14.07 -8.54 27.35
N ILE A 275 -13.88 -7.39 28.00
CA ILE A 275 -13.54 -7.32 29.43
C ILE A 275 -14.65 -7.96 30.28
N GLU A 276 -15.92 -7.60 30.06
CA GLU A 276 -17.05 -8.21 30.78
C GLU A 276 -17.09 -9.73 30.57
N HIS A 277 -16.84 -10.19 29.34
CA HIS A 277 -16.78 -11.61 29.02
C HIS A 277 -15.67 -12.35 29.78
N LEU A 278 -14.47 -11.78 29.82
CA LEU A 278 -13.32 -12.34 30.53
C LEU A 278 -13.54 -12.38 32.05
N VAL A 279 -14.12 -11.31 32.62
CA VAL A 279 -14.52 -11.25 34.03
C VAL A 279 -15.52 -12.35 34.37
N ASN A 280 -16.55 -12.53 33.55
CA ASN A 280 -17.57 -13.57 33.77
C ASN A 280 -16.98 -15.00 33.74
N ARG A 281 -15.93 -15.22 32.94
CA ARG A 281 -15.20 -16.49 32.88
C ARG A 281 -14.09 -16.62 33.92
N LYS A 282 -13.92 -15.62 34.78
CA LYS A 282 -12.89 -15.56 35.82
C LYS A 282 -11.45 -15.51 35.27
N HIS A 283 -11.29 -15.03 34.02
CA HIS A 283 -9.99 -14.75 33.40
C HIS A 283 -9.60 -13.29 33.70
N TYR A 284 -9.30 -13.00 34.96
CA TYR A 284 -9.09 -11.64 35.44
C TYR A 284 -7.77 -11.03 34.98
N ARG A 285 -6.70 -11.82 34.80
CA ARG A 285 -5.42 -11.34 34.25
C ARG A 285 -5.60 -10.81 32.82
N ASP A 286 -6.32 -11.55 31.99
CA ASP A 286 -6.61 -11.12 30.62
C ASP A 286 -7.57 -9.94 30.59
N ALA A 287 -8.63 -9.97 31.43
CA ALA A 287 -9.54 -8.86 31.57
C ALA A 287 -8.83 -7.56 31.97
N LYS A 288 -7.88 -7.63 32.93
CA LYS A 288 -7.06 -6.50 33.38
C LYS A 288 -6.25 -5.93 32.21
N ARG A 289 -5.54 -6.78 31.48
CA ARG A 289 -4.73 -6.36 30.33
C ARG A 289 -5.58 -5.68 29.24
N THR A 290 -6.76 -6.24 28.93
CA THR A 290 -7.68 -5.64 27.96
C THR A 290 -8.25 -4.32 28.47
N ALA A 291 -8.53 -4.20 29.77
CA ALA A 291 -8.96 -2.95 30.39
C ALA A 291 -7.87 -1.88 30.34
N GLU A 292 -6.62 -2.21 30.64
CA GLU A 292 -5.48 -1.31 30.49
C GLU A 292 -5.33 -0.81 29.05
N ALA A 293 -5.47 -1.71 28.06
CA ALA A 293 -5.44 -1.33 26.65
C ALA A 293 -6.59 -0.39 26.25
N LEU A 294 -7.80 -0.58 26.79
CA LEU A 294 -8.93 0.33 26.57
C LEU A 294 -8.65 1.71 27.19
N LEU A 295 -8.13 1.75 28.43
CA LEU A 295 -7.80 2.98 29.13
C LEU A 295 -6.69 3.78 28.44
N ASP A 296 -5.70 3.10 27.88
CA ASP A 296 -4.61 3.73 27.12
C ASP A 296 -5.10 4.29 25.78
N ARG A 297 -5.91 3.50 25.04
CA ARG A 297 -6.38 3.88 23.71
C ARG A 297 -7.54 4.88 23.73
N TYR A 298 -8.38 4.86 24.76
CA TYR A 298 -9.60 5.67 24.88
C TYR A 298 -9.76 6.30 26.28
N PRO A 299 -8.78 7.11 26.75
CA PRO A 299 -8.72 7.55 28.14
C PRO A 299 -9.93 8.36 28.59
N GLU A 300 -10.55 9.13 27.69
CA GLU A 300 -11.65 10.04 28.01
C GLU A 300 -13.05 9.45 27.77
N SER A 301 -13.15 8.16 27.41
CA SER A 301 -14.45 7.58 27.11
C SER A 301 -15.31 7.31 28.35
N PRO A 302 -16.65 7.24 28.22
CA PRO A 302 -17.53 6.84 29.31
C PRO A 302 -17.18 5.47 29.91
N GLU A 303 -16.86 4.50 29.05
CA GLU A 303 -16.43 3.14 29.41
C GLU A 303 -15.11 3.15 30.17
N ALA A 304 -14.16 4.00 29.78
CA ALA A 304 -12.91 4.20 30.50
C ALA A 304 -13.15 4.81 31.89
N ALA A 305 -14.10 5.74 32.02
CA ALA A 305 -14.48 6.30 33.32
C ALA A 305 -15.04 5.22 34.26
N THR A 306 -15.91 4.34 33.74
CA THR A 306 -16.44 3.19 34.50
C THR A 306 -15.33 2.21 34.88
N LEU A 307 -14.46 1.83 33.92
CA LEU A 307 -13.37 0.88 34.16
C LEU A 307 -12.37 1.40 35.19
N ARG A 308 -12.03 2.70 35.18
CA ARG A 308 -11.16 3.30 36.20
C ARG A 308 -11.64 3.03 37.63
N GLY A 309 -12.96 3.04 37.87
CA GLY A 309 -13.53 2.69 39.17
C GLY A 309 -13.44 1.20 39.52
N GLN A 310 -13.28 0.31 38.53
CA GLN A 310 -13.22 -1.14 38.69
C GLN A 310 -11.78 -1.69 38.68
N MET A 311 -10.79 -0.89 38.29
CA MET A 311 -9.41 -1.36 38.08
C MET A 311 -8.76 -1.94 39.33
N ASP A 312 -9.04 -1.39 40.52
CA ASP A 312 -8.48 -1.90 41.78
C ASP A 312 -9.03 -3.30 42.09
N GLU A 313 -10.33 -3.52 41.89
CA GLU A 313 -10.95 -4.83 42.08
C GLU A 313 -10.45 -5.83 41.03
N LEU A 314 -10.39 -5.42 39.78
CA LEU A 314 -9.89 -6.25 38.68
C LEU A 314 -8.43 -6.66 38.91
N SER A 315 -7.60 -5.74 39.42
CA SER A 315 -6.21 -6.02 39.79
C SER A 315 -6.11 -7.01 40.93
N ARG A 316 -6.88 -6.82 42.01
CA ARG A 316 -6.90 -7.78 43.12
C ARG A 316 -7.34 -9.17 42.66
N ASN A 317 -8.34 -9.26 41.79
CA ASN A 317 -8.81 -10.54 41.27
C ASN A 317 -7.79 -11.21 40.35
N ALA A 318 -7.08 -10.44 39.52
CA ALA A 318 -5.97 -10.94 38.70
C ALA A 318 -4.81 -11.46 39.55
N ASP A 319 -4.49 -10.80 40.66
CA ASP A 319 -3.48 -11.29 41.60
C ASP A 319 -3.92 -12.58 42.31
N ILE A 320 -5.20 -12.69 42.69
CA ILE A 320 -5.77 -13.92 43.26
C ILE A 320 -5.67 -15.07 42.25
N GLU A 321 -6.04 -14.82 40.99
CA GLU A 321 -5.93 -15.80 39.90
C GLU A 321 -4.48 -16.25 39.73
N THR A 322 -3.54 -15.31 39.64
CA THR A 322 -2.11 -15.60 39.49
C THR A 322 -1.60 -16.49 40.62
N ARG A 323 -1.94 -16.17 41.88
CA ARG A 323 -1.54 -17.00 43.03
C ARG A 323 -2.13 -18.41 42.98
N ARG A 324 -3.38 -18.57 42.55
CA ARG A 324 -4.02 -19.89 42.39
C ARG A 324 -3.39 -20.72 41.27
N GLU A 325 -3.02 -20.08 40.17
CA GLU A 325 -2.29 -20.75 39.09
C GLU A 325 -0.92 -21.24 39.58
N MET A 326 -0.16 -20.39 40.27
CA MET A 326 1.13 -20.76 40.86
C MET A 326 0.98 -21.90 41.87
N GLU A 327 0.01 -21.84 42.78
CA GLU A 327 -0.30 -22.92 43.73
C GLU A 327 -0.58 -24.24 43.02
N THR A 328 -1.41 -24.21 41.98
CA THR A 328 -1.74 -25.39 41.18
C THR A 328 -0.49 -25.99 40.52
N GLN A 329 0.38 -25.14 39.97
CA GLN A 329 1.65 -25.57 39.35
C GLN A 329 2.64 -26.14 40.37
N ILE A 330 2.75 -25.55 41.56
CA ILE A 330 3.59 -26.06 42.66
C ILE A 330 3.14 -27.47 43.06
N ILE A 331 1.83 -27.68 43.22
CA ILE A 331 1.24 -28.99 43.54
C ILE A 331 1.57 -29.99 42.42
N GLU A 332 1.42 -29.59 41.16
CA GLU A 332 1.69 -30.45 40.02
C GLU A 332 3.17 -30.86 39.91
N TYR A 333 4.09 -29.90 40.05
CA TYR A 333 5.53 -30.20 40.09
C TYR A 333 5.89 -31.12 41.26
N THR A 334 5.27 -30.94 42.41
CA THR A 334 5.47 -31.82 43.57
C THR A 334 5.02 -33.25 43.28
N LYS A 335 3.87 -33.44 42.62
CA LYS A 335 3.37 -34.77 42.20
C LYS A 335 4.28 -35.44 41.18
N GLN A 336 4.89 -34.64 40.31
CA GLN A 336 5.82 -35.12 39.27
C GLN A 336 7.25 -35.34 39.78
N ASN A 337 7.51 -35.25 41.09
CA ASN A 337 8.85 -35.28 41.71
C ASN A 337 9.82 -34.19 41.20
N ARG A 338 9.29 -33.12 40.61
CA ARG A 338 10.03 -31.95 40.15
C ARG A 338 10.19 -30.94 41.28
N HIS A 339 10.88 -31.36 42.33
CA HIS A 339 10.92 -30.61 43.60
C HIS A 339 11.68 -29.29 43.51
N ARG A 340 12.67 -29.19 42.61
CA ARG A 340 13.41 -27.94 42.39
C ARG A 340 12.51 -26.86 41.82
N GLU A 341 11.77 -27.15 40.76
CA GLU A 341 10.85 -26.20 40.14
C GLU A 341 9.69 -25.84 41.06
N ALA A 342 9.19 -26.80 41.85
CA ALA A 342 8.19 -26.55 42.88
C ALA A 342 8.71 -25.58 43.94
N TYR A 343 9.96 -25.77 44.41
CA TYR A 343 10.60 -24.87 45.37
C TYR A 343 10.83 -23.47 44.81
N GLU A 344 11.40 -23.36 43.60
CA GLU A 344 11.67 -22.07 42.96
C GLU A 344 10.37 -21.26 42.77
N LEU A 345 9.29 -21.92 42.32
CA LEU A 345 8.00 -21.26 42.17
C LEU A 345 7.32 -20.92 43.50
N ALA A 346 7.46 -21.76 44.53
CA ALA A 346 6.96 -21.48 45.87
C ALA A 346 7.69 -20.30 46.52
N ALA A 347 9.01 -20.24 46.40
CA ALA A 347 9.82 -19.13 46.87
C ALA A 347 9.42 -17.82 46.16
N MET A 348 9.22 -17.86 44.84
CA MET A 348 8.72 -16.72 44.08
C MET A 348 7.34 -16.26 44.54
N LEU A 349 6.41 -17.19 44.81
CA LEU A 349 5.09 -16.85 45.32
C LEU A 349 5.20 -16.13 46.68
N MET A 350 6.01 -16.66 47.58
CA MET A 350 6.22 -16.09 48.91
C MET A 350 6.92 -14.73 48.86
N GLU A 351 7.82 -14.51 47.90
CA GLU A 351 8.48 -13.22 47.69
C GLU A 351 7.50 -12.18 47.12
N GLN A 352 6.72 -12.54 46.10
CA GLN A 352 5.80 -11.61 45.43
C GLN A 352 4.53 -11.33 46.25
N TYR A 353 4.08 -12.30 47.06
CA TYR A 353 2.83 -12.22 47.80
C TYR A 353 2.97 -12.73 49.25
N PRO A 354 3.84 -12.10 50.07
CA PRO A 354 4.24 -12.63 51.38
C PRO A 354 3.08 -12.79 52.38
N GLU A 355 2.07 -11.94 52.31
CA GLU A 355 0.92 -11.96 53.21
C GLU A 355 -0.28 -12.76 52.65
N SER A 356 -0.13 -13.39 51.49
CA SER A 356 -1.22 -14.17 50.90
C SER A 356 -1.48 -15.46 51.67
N PRO A 357 -2.74 -15.93 51.77
CA PRO A 357 -3.05 -17.22 52.39
C PRO A 357 -2.24 -18.39 51.81
N GLN A 358 -1.95 -18.34 50.49
CA GLN A 358 -1.10 -19.32 49.81
C GLN A 358 0.35 -19.28 50.31
N ALA A 359 0.94 -18.09 50.45
CA ALA A 359 2.31 -17.95 50.97
C ALA A 359 2.42 -18.42 52.42
N VAL A 360 1.43 -18.10 53.25
CA VAL A 360 1.38 -18.56 54.65
C VAL A 360 1.29 -20.09 54.72
N ALA A 361 0.48 -20.73 53.87
CA ALA A 361 0.40 -22.19 53.80
C ALA A 361 1.70 -22.85 53.30
N LEU A 362 2.43 -22.19 52.39
CA LEU A 362 3.72 -22.69 51.87
C LEU A 362 4.84 -22.59 52.90
N ALA A 363 4.80 -21.62 53.82
CA ALA A 363 5.84 -21.43 54.83
C ALA A 363 6.12 -22.70 55.66
N ASP A 364 5.11 -23.51 55.97
CA ASP A 364 5.25 -24.76 56.74
C ASP A 364 5.82 -25.94 55.93
N THR A 365 5.88 -25.81 54.61
CA THR A 365 6.26 -26.89 53.68
C THR A 365 7.48 -26.56 52.83
N ILE A 366 7.89 -25.30 52.77
CA ILE A 366 8.96 -24.86 51.88
C ILE A 366 10.33 -25.45 52.25
N ASP A 367 10.64 -25.63 53.54
CA ASP A 367 11.88 -26.29 53.97
C ASP A 367 11.93 -27.76 53.53
N ARG A 368 10.78 -28.46 53.55
CA ARG A 368 10.68 -29.84 53.04
C ARG A 368 10.85 -29.89 51.52
N LEU A 369 10.32 -28.90 50.79
CA LEU A 369 10.55 -28.79 49.35
C LEU A 369 12.03 -28.49 49.04
N ARG A 370 12.66 -27.63 49.84
CA ARG A 370 14.07 -27.26 49.73
C ARG A 370 14.99 -28.47 49.89
N GLU A 371 14.76 -29.25 50.95
CA GLU A 371 15.50 -30.50 51.22
C GLU A 371 15.32 -31.51 50.08
N LYS A 372 14.09 -31.74 49.62
CA LYS A 372 13.79 -32.64 48.49
C LYS A 372 14.38 -32.17 47.16
N ALA A 373 14.56 -30.86 46.99
CA ALA A 373 15.21 -30.26 45.83
C ALA A 373 16.75 -30.36 45.89
N GLY A 374 17.33 -30.79 47.02
CA GLY A 374 18.78 -30.82 47.23
C GLY A 374 19.42 -29.43 47.26
N ILE A 375 18.64 -28.41 47.65
CA ILE A 375 19.10 -27.02 47.76
C ILE A 375 19.54 -26.80 49.21
N ASN A 376 20.84 -26.60 49.43
CA ASN A 376 21.41 -26.40 50.77
C ASN A 376 21.27 -24.96 51.24
#